data_AF-A0A8T6S8J6-F1
#
_entry.id   AF-A0A8T6S8J6-F1
#
_cell.length_a   1.000
_cell.length_b   1.000
_cell.length_c   1.000
_cell.angle_alpha   90.00
_cell.angle_beta   90.00
_cell.angle_gamma   90.00
#
_symmetry.space_group_name_H-M   'P 1'
#
loop_
_entity.id
_entity.type
_entity.pdbx_description
1 polymer ?
#
loop_
_entity_poly.entity_id
_entity_poly.type
_entity_poly.pdbx_seq_one_letter_code
_entity_poly.pdbx_strand_id
1 'polypeptide(L)' 'EIGICGEHGGDPNSIKFCHKAGLSYVSASPHRIPIAIVAAAQAAIENSKK' A
#
# COMPACT_ATOMS: atom_id res chain seq x y z
N GLU A 1 0.63 10.49 -11.84
CA GLU A 1 0.69 9.45 -10.79
C GLU A 1 0.11 10.03 -9.50
N ILE A 2 -0.64 9.24 -8.72
CA ILE A 2 -1.28 9.67 -7.46
C ILE A 2 -0.83 8.74 -6.32
N GLY A 3 -0.56 9.29 -5.15
CA GLY A 3 -0.18 8.51 -3.97
C GLY A 3 -0.79 9.05 -2.68
N ILE A 4 -0.52 8.33 -1.58
CA ILE A 4 -1.00 8.67 -0.23
C ILE A 4 0.16 8.77 0.75
N CYS A 5 0.04 9.64 1.75
CA CYS A 5 1.02 9.81 2.81
C CYS A 5 0.34 9.84 4.20
N GLY A 6 1.14 9.92 5.25
CA GLY A 6 0.67 9.91 6.64
C GLY A 6 0.50 8.49 7.18
N GLU A 7 -0.27 8.36 8.28
CA GLU A 7 -0.46 7.07 8.97
C GLU A 7 -1.00 5.97 8.03
N HIS A 8 -1.99 6.32 7.21
CA HIS A 8 -2.62 5.43 6.23
C HIS A 8 -1.63 4.91 5.17
N GLY A 9 -0.55 5.64 4.89
CA GLY A 9 0.49 5.18 3.96
C GLY A 9 1.31 4.00 4.48
N GLY A 10 1.26 3.72 5.79
CA GLY A 10 1.91 2.57 6.44
C GLY A 10 0.94 1.55 7.03
N ASP A 11 -0.38 1.74 6.88
CA ASP A 11 -1.40 0.81 7.35
C ASP A 11 -1.72 -0.24 6.26
N PRO A 12 -1.57 -1.55 6.53
CA PRO A 12 -1.80 -2.59 5.52
C PRO A 12 -3.18 -2.57 4.88
N ASN A 13 -4.24 -2.27 5.63
CA ASN A 13 -5.60 -2.26 5.11
C ASN A 13 -5.81 -1.09 4.14
N SER A 14 -5.31 0.08 4.52
CA SER A 14 -5.29 1.28 3.69
C SER A 14 -4.50 1.06 2.41
N ILE A 15 -3.32 0.44 2.48
CA ILE A 15 -2.50 0.13 1.29
C ILE A 15 -3.24 -0.79 0.33
N LYS A 16 -3.91 -1.84 0.84
CA LYS A 16 -4.72 -2.75 0.00
C LYS A 16 -5.89 -2.02 -0.66
N PHE A 17 -6.56 -1.12 0.06
CA PHE A 17 -7.60 -0.27 -0.50
C PHE A 17 -7.05 0.65 -1.60
N CYS A 18 -5.95 1.35 -1.33
CA CYS A 18 -5.29 2.27 -2.26
C CYS A 18 -4.81 1.55 -3.53
N HIS A 19 -4.26 0.34 -3.41
CA HIS A 19 -3.89 -0.50 -4.56
C HIS A 19 -5.11 -0.81 -5.44
N LYS A 20 -6.23 -1.21 -4.84
CA LYS A 20 -7.50 -1.47 -5.56
C LYS A 20 -8.08 -0.21 -6.19
N ALA A 21 -7.87 0.95 -5.56
CA ALA A 21 -8.29 2.25 -6.06
C ALA A 21 -7.36 2.82 -7.16
N GLY A 22 -6.28 2.12 -7.52
CA GLY A 22 -5.38 2.51 -8.61
C GLY A 22 -4.32 3.55 -8.23
N LEU A 23 -4.02 3.72 -6.93
CA LEU A 23 -2.92 4.58 -6.51
C LEU A 23 -1.57 3.98 -6.90
N SER A 24 -0.63 4.85 -7.27
CA SER A 24 0.67 4.49 -7.82
C SER A 24 1.74 4.27 -6.75
N TYR A 25 1.65 4.96 -5.61
CA TYR A 25 2.61 4.83 -4.51
C TYR A 25 2.02 5.16 -3.13
N VAL A 26 2.73 4.75 -2.08
CA VAL A 26 2.44 5.11 -0.68
C VAL A 26 3.71 5.67 -0.02
N SER A 27 3.54 6.58 0.93
CA SER A 27 4.63 7.18 1.72
C SER A 27 4.36 6.94 3.20
N ALA A 28 5.31 6.31 3.89
CA ALA A 28 5.20 5.89 5.28
C ALA A 28 6.44 6.32 6.08
N SER A 29 6.29 6.43 7.40
CA SER A 29 7.43 6.66 8.30
C SER A 29 8.48 5.54 8.15
N PRO A 30 9.78 5.80 8.38
CA PRO A 30 10.86 4.83 8.10
C PRO A 30 10.64 3.44 8.70
N HIS A 31 10.14 3.37 9.94
CA HIS A 31 9.87 2.11 10.63
C HIS A 31 8.69 1.31 10.04
N ARG A 32 7.79 1.95 9.28
CA ARG A 32 6.65 1.30 8.60
C ARG A 32 6.94 0.97 7.14
N ILE A 33 8.07 1.40 6.57
CA ILE A 33 8.47 1.07 5.19
C ILE A 33 8.42 -0.46 4.94
N PRO A 34 9.00 -1.33 5.80
CA PRO A 34 8.94 -2.78 5.56
C PRO A 34 7.51 -3.34 5.55
N ILE A 35 6.65 -2.81 6.43
CA ILE A 35 5.23 -3.18 6.50
C ILE A 35 4.52 -2.77 5.20
N ALA A 36 4.78 -1.55 4.73
CA ALA A 36 4.17 -1.04 3.50
C ALA A 36 4.57 -1.86 2.26
N ILE A 37 5.84 -2.28 2.18
CA ILE A 37 6.34 -3.15 1.10
C ILE A 37 5.60 -4.49 1.09
N VAL A 38 5.51 -5.17 2.24
CA VAL A 38 4.83 -6.47 2.34
C VAL A 38 3.34 -6.33 2.02
N ALA A 39 2.68 -5.30 2.54
CA ALA A 39 1.27 -5.05 2.27
C ALA A 39 1.00 -4.78 0.79
N ALA A 40 1.85 -3.99 0.12
CA ALA A 40 1.74 -3.71 -1.31
C ALA A 40 1.95 -5.00 -2.15
N ALA A 41 2.93 -5.83 -1.79
CA ALA A 41 3.16 -7.11 -2.46
C ALA A 41 1.98 -8.08 -2.29
N GLN A 42 1.43 -8.19 -1.07
CA GLN A 42 0.23 -8.96 -0.80
C GLN A 42 -0.96 -8.46 -1.64
N ALA A 43 -1.18 -7.14 -1.67
CA ALA A 43 -2.26 -6.54 -2.45
C ALA A 43 -2.16 -6.90 -3.94
N ALA A 44 -0.95 -6.81 -4.52
CA ALA A 44 -0.72 -7.18 -5.92
C ALA A 44 -0.99 -8.66 -6.20
N ILE A 45 -0.54 -9.57 -5.32
CA ILE A 45 -0.77 -11.01 -5.45
C ILE A 45 -2.27 -11.35 -5.32
N GLU A 46 -2.96 -10.75 -4.36
CA GLU A 46 -4.40 -10.95 -4.15
C GLU A 46 -5.21 -10.46 -5.38
N ASN A 47 -4.81 -9.35 -5.99
CA ASN A 47 -5.47 -8.80 -7.18
C ASN A 47 -5.20 -9.62 -8.44
N SER A 48 -4.00 -10.20 -8.57
CA SER A 48 -3.62 -11.05 -9.71
C SER A 48 -4.31 -12.43 -9.72
N LYS A 49 -4.87 -12.88 -8.60
CA LYS A 49 -5.59 -14.16 -8.50
C LYS A 49 -7.08 -14.05 -8.84
N LYS A 50 -7.54 -12.89 -9.31
CA LYS A 50 -8.94 -12.60 -9.64
C LYS A 50 -9.12 -12.52 -11.16
#